data_AF-A0A7R9QF29-F1
#
_entry.id   AF-A0A7R9QF29-F1
#
_cell.length_a   1.000
_cell.length_b   1.000
_cell.length_c   1.000
_cell.angle_alpha   90.00
_cell.angle_beta   90.00
_cell.angle_gamma   90.00
#
_symmetry.space_group_name_H-M   'P 1'
#
loop_
_entity.id
_entity.type
_entity.pdbx_description
1 polymer ?
#
loop_
_entity_poly.entity_id
_entity_poly.type
_entity_poly.pdbx_seq_one_letter_code
_entity_poly.pdbx_strand_id
1 'polypeptide(L)'
;YLKSTDTEKPVIVTDVYCDSLNITDCTLTESADRVAVTAYNPIARPVTHYLRVPVTDGVYRVFDSTGAEVEAKSLLPVSEAVRLLPERKGSLGTHELVFSAKLPALGFTTYFVEKHKVIFKDLDPLMDVLTGERTADNIEMKGKSFTLQVDGTTGALQTITLNGQKHRLNQSFKWYISIGNQTGLEDSGSYHFCPDGNARDYGQQRLISRHTSGAVHELNQQFTDYIHQTVRTYEDRDYIEFDWTVGPIPMADKIGKEIVTQFESDLQTDGVFYTDSNGRQTIRRKYNPNIKGCTNSVITANWFPIYSHASVKDEN
;
A
#
# COMPACT_ATOMS: atom_id res chain seq x y z
N TYR A 1 9.03 -14.16 -61.27
CA TYR A 1 7.71 -14.19 -60.63
C TYR A 1 7.72 -15.23 -59.51
N LEU A 2 8.19 -14.85 -58.32
CA LEU A 2 8.00 -15.63 -57.11
C LEU A 2 6.94 -14.89 -56.29
N LYS A 3 5.75 -15.49 -56.19
CA LYS A 3 4.67 -14.98 -55.35
C LYS A 3 5.06 -15.22 -53.89
N SER A 4 5.31 -14.15 -53.16
CA SER A 4 5.19 -14.13 -51.71
C SER A 4 3.69 -14.22 -51.39
N THR A 5 3.27 -15.36 -50.87
CA THR A 5 1.96 -15.53 -50.22
C THR A 5 2.25 -15.79 -48.76
N ASP A 6 2.49 -14.71 -48.02
CA ASP A 6 2.23 -14.72 -46.58
C ASP A 6 1.53 -13.40 -46.24
N THR A 7 0.21 -13.38 -46.46
CA THR A 7 -0.65 -12.37 -45.89
C THR A 7 -0.95 -12.80 -44.46
N GLU A 8 0.00 -12.61 -43.55
CA GLU A 8 -0.31 -12.59 -42.12
C GLU A 8 -1.38 -11.51 -41.92
N LYS A 9 -2.54 -11.93 -41.42
CA LYS A 9 -3.59 -10.99 -41.02
C LYS A 9 -2.97 -10.03 -40.00
N PRO A 10 -3.20 -8.72 -40.09
CA PRO A 10 -2.71 -7.78 -39.09
C PRO A 10 -3.22 -8.25 -37.73
N VAL A 11 -2.30 -8.54 -36.81
CA VAL A 11 -2.64 -8.77 -35.41
C VAL A 11 -3.23 -7.46 -34.92
N ILE A 12 -4.54 -7.45 -34.66
CA ILE A 12 -5.20 -6.31 -34.04
C ILE A 12 -4.74 -6.32 -32.59
N VAL A 13 -3.74 -5.48 -32.30
CA VAL A 13 -3.31 -5.20 -30.93
C VAL A 13 -4.35 -4.26 -30.33
N THR A 14 -5.24 -4.80 -29.50
CA THR A 14 -6.13 -3.97 -28.67
C THR A 14 -5.44 -3.70 -27.35
N ASP A 15 -5.17 -2.44 -27.06
CA ASP A 15 -4.74 -2.04 -25.72
C ASP A 15 -5.89 -2.28 -24.73
N VAL A 16 -5.56 -2.93 -23.60
CA VAL A 16 -6.50 -3.19 -22.51
C VAL A 16 -6.00 -2.44 -21.29
N TYR A 17 -6.84 -1.56 -20.74
CA TYR A 17 -6.60 -0.95 -19.46
C TYR A 17 -7.12 -1.88 -18.35
N CYS A 18 -6.28 -2.14 -17.35
CA CYS A 18 -6.69 -2.86 -16.16
C CYS A 18 -7.00 -1.84 -15.06
N ASP A 19 -8.28 -1.52 -14.91
CA ASP A 19 -8.75 -0.48 -13.99
C ASP A 19 -8.94 -1.00 -12.54
N SER A 20 -8.80 -2.31 -12.34
CA SER A 20 -9.02 -3.01 -11.05
C SER A 20 -7.72 -3.46 -10.37
N LEU A 21 -6.60 -2.76 -10.62
CA LEU A 21 -5.32 -3.09 -9.99
C LEU A 21 -5.32 -2.94 -8.46
N ASN A 22 -6.19 -2.10 -7.92
CA ASN A 22 -6.36 -1.93 -6.46
C ASN A 22 -6.87 -3.20 -5.77
N ILE A 23 -7.55 -4.09 -6.50
CA ILE A 23 -7.97 -5.41 -6.01
C ILE A 23 -7.15 -6.53 -6.66
N THR A 24 -6.00 -6.21 -7.26
CA THR A 24 -5.13 -7.14 -7.98
C THR A 24 -5.92 -7.99 -8.99
N ASP A 25 -6.70 -7.34 -9.86
CA ASP A 25 -7.48 -8.01 -10.90
C ASP A 25 -7.16 -7.43 -12.28
N CYS A 26 -6.72 -8.29 -13.19
CA CYS A 26 -6.45 -7.97 -14.59
C CYS A 26 -6.50 -9.24 -15.44
N THR A 27 -7.65 -9.53 -16.05
CA THR A 27 -7.90 -10.79 -16.80
C THR A 27 -6.83 -11.09 -17.86
N LEU A 28 -6.32 -10.07 -18.55
CA LEU A 28 -5.30 -10.23 -19.60
C LEU A 28 -3.98 -10.75 -19.03
N THR A 29 -3.46 -10.13 -17.97
CA THR A 29 -2.15 -10.48 -17.41
C THR A 29 -2.19 -11.75 -16.58
N GLU A 30 -3.37 -12.13 -16.06
CA GLU A 30 -3.57 -13.36 -15.30
C GLU A 30 -3.62 -14.62 -16.19
N SER A 31 -4.06 -14.47 -17.44
CA SER A 31 -4.32 -15.59 -18.36
C SER A 31 -3.30 -15.75 -19.48
N ALA A 32 -2.57 -14.69 -19.85
CA ALA A 32 -1.60 -14.72 -20.93
C ALA A 32 -0.24 -15.25 -20.47
N ASP A 33 0.35 -16.18 -21.25
CA ASP A 33 1.74 -16.60 -21.04
C ASP A 33 2.74 -15.50 -21.42
N ARG A 34 2.37 -14.57 -22.31
CA ARG A 34 3.19 -13.43 -22.73
C ARG A 34 2.31 -12.20 -22.90
N VAL A 35 2.69 -11.10 -22.27
CA VAL A 35 1.94 -9.84 -22.33
C VAL A 35 2.89 -8.64 -22.40
N ALA A 36 2.54 -7.66 -23.23
CA ALA A 36 3.20 -6.37 -23.26
C ALA A 36 2.51 -5.43 -22.27
N VAL A 37 3.28 -4.85 -21.36
CA VAL A 37 2.84 -3.88 -20.36
C VAL A 37 3.46 -2.53 -20.72
N THR A 38 2.64 -1.61 -21.23
CA THR A 38 3.06 -0.25 -21.55
C THR A 38 2.74 0.68 -20.39
N ALA A 39 3.77 1.31 -19.82
CA ALA A 39 3.63 2.27 -18.74
C ALA A 39 3.96 3.67 -19.25
N TYR A 40 3.04 4.60 -19.09
CA TYR A 40 3.18 6.01 -19.47
C TYR A 40 3.48 6.87 -18.24
N ASN A 41 4.49 7.73 -18.35
CA ASN A 41 4.81 8.75 -17.37
C ASN A 41 4.26 10.11 -17.81
N PRO A 42 3.20 10.61 -17.17
CA PRO A 42 2.63 11.92 -17.49
C PRO A 42 3.45 13.11 -16.95
N ILE A 43 4.57 12.85 -16.26
CA ILE A 43 5.38 13.89 -15.62
C ILE A 43 6.54 14.31 -16.53
N ALA A 44 6.86 15.61 -16.55
CA ALA A 44 7.95 16.22 -17.33
C ALA A 44 9.38 15.92 -16.84
N ARG A 45 9.56 14.85 -16.06
CA ARG A 45 10.87 14.35 -15.62
C ARG A 45 10.88 12.82 -15.69
N PRO A 46 12.04 12.19 -15.95
CA PRO A 46 12.12 10.74 -15.85
C PRO A 46 11.79 10.28 -14.43
N VAL A 47 11.10 9.15 -14.32
CA VAL A 47 10.74 8.54 -13.04
C VAL A 47 11.09 7.06 -13.04
N THR A 48 11.48 6.57 -11.88
CA THR A 48 11.54 5.13 -11.62
C THR A 48 10.39 4.79 -10.68
N HIS A 49 9.57 3.83 -11.04
CA HIS A 49 8.38 3.42 -10.28
C HIS A 49 8.25 1.91 -10.26
N TYR A 50 7.76 1.32 -9.17
CA TYR A 50 7.49 -0.11 -9.12
C TYR A 50 6.12 -0.39 -9.74
N LEU A 51 6.09 -1.11 -10.85
CA LEU A 51 4.84 -1.61 -11.41
C LEU A 51 4.47 -2.91 -10.70
N ARG A 52 3.16 -3.09 -10.45
CA ARG A 52 2.59 -4.30 -9.84
C ARG A 52 1.57 -4.87 -10.81
N VAL A 53 1.88 -6.04 -11.37
CA VAL A 53 1.08 -6.67 -12.42
C VAL A 53 0.39 -7.91 -11.84
N PRO A 54 -0.96 -7.99 -11.82
CA PRO A 54 -1.69 -9.16 -11.36
C PRO A 54 -1.34 -10.37 -12.22
N VAL A 55 -0.89 -11.44 -11.58
CA VAL A 55 -0.52 -12.68 -12.26
C VAL A 55 -0.94 -13.88 -11.42
N THR A 56 -0.92 -15.05 -12.04
CA THR A 56 -0.99 -16.32 -11.32
C THR A 56 0.39 -16.68 -10.77
N ASP A 57 0.46 -17.61 -9.83
CA ASP A 57 1.74 -18.17 -9.37
C ASP A 57 2.55 -18.76 -10.55
N GLY A 58 3.87 -18.66 -10.48
CA GLY A 58 4.79 -19.17 -11.51
C GLY A 58 6.12 -18.44 -11.61
N VAL A 59 6.89 -18.78 -12.64
CA VAL A 59 8.20 -18.17 -12.92
C VAL A 59 8.05 -17.18 -14.06
N TYR A 60 8.48 -15.93 -13.83
CA TYR A 60 8.34 -14.85 -14.78
C TYR A 60 9.69 -14.23 -15.16
N ARG A 61 9.83 -13.86 -16.43
CA ARG A 61 10.87 -12.95 -16.91
C ARG A 61 10.22 -11.68 -17.42
N VAL A 62 10.92 -10.57 -17.20
CA VAL A 62 10.46 -9.24 -17.61
C VAL A 62 11.58 -8.64 -18.43
N PHE A 63 11.28 -8.26 -19.67
CA PHE A 63 12.25 -7.62 -20.57
C PHE A 63 11.82 -6.18 -20.83
N ASP A 64 12.79 -5.27 -20.93
CA ASP A 64 12.53 -3.91 -21.39
C ASP A 64 12.45 -3.82 -22.92
N SER A 65 12.20 -2.62 -23.45
CA SER A 65 12.10 -2.37 -24.88
C SER A 65 13.39 -2.60 -25.66
N THR A 66 14.54 -2.75 -24.99
CA THR A 66 15.84 -3.08 -25.59
C THR A 66 16.10 -4.58 -25.64
N GLY A 67 15.23 -5.38 -25.00
CA GLY A 67 15.41 -6.83 -24.84
C GLY A 67 16.26 -7.21 -23.63
N ALA A 68 16.66 -6.25 -22.78
CA ALA A 68 17.39 -6.53 -21.56
C ALA A 68 16.43 -7.03 -20.46
N GLU A 69 16.85 -8.04 -19.70
CA GLU A 69 16.06 -8.55 -18.57
C GLU A 69 16.11 -7.59 -17.39
N VAL A 70 14.94 -7.33 -16.78
CA VAL A 70 14.80 -6.52 -15.57
C VAL A 70 15.14 -7.39 -14.36
N GLU A 71 16.30 -7.15 -13.76
CA GLU A 71 16.82 -7.94 -12.64
C GLU A 71 16.01 -7.74 -11.34
N ALA A 72 15.60 -6.51 -11.05
CA ALA A 72 14.82 -6.17 -9.85
C ALA A 72 13.34 -6.50 -10.04
N LYS A 73 13.02 -7.80 -9.93
CA LYS A 73 11.65 -8.33 -9.95
C LYS A 73 11.40 -9.18 -8.71
N SER A 74 10.17 -9.10 -8.20
CA SER A 74 9.70 -9.82 -7.03
C SER A 74 8.32 -10.38 -7.34
N LEU A 75 8.04 -11.60 -6.89
CA LEU A 75 6.70 -12.18 -6.96
C LEU A 75 6.13 -12.18 -5.54
N LEU A 76 5.10 -11.37 -5.32
CA LEU A 76 4.46 -11.21 -4.01
C LEU A 76 3.08 -11.86 -4.03
N PRO A 77 2.71 -12.69 -3.04
CA PRO A 77 1.37 -13.24 -2.98
C PRO A 77 0.36 -12.13 -2.65
N VAL A 78 -0.83 -12.23 -3.25
CA VAL A 78 -1.93 -11.32 -2.91
C VAL A 78 -2.37 -11.59 -1.48
N SER A 79 -2.49 -10.53 -0.68
CA SER A 79 -2.92 -10.63 0.72
C SER A 79 -4.29 -11.29 0.82
N GLU A 80 -4.52 -12.05 1.90
CA GLU A 80 -5.79 -12.74 2.11
C GLU A 80 -6.99 -11.77 2.11
N ALA A 81 -6.81 -10.58 2.68
CA ALA A 81 -7.83 -9.53 2.69
C ALA A 81 -8.28 -9.14 1.28
N VAL A 82 -7.34 -8.92 0.35
CA VAL A 82 -7.66 -8.59 -1.04
C VAL A 82 -8.24 -9.80 -1.77
N ARG A 83 -7.73 -11.01 -1.52
CA ARG A 83 -8.26 -12.25 -2.12
C ARG A 83 -9.72 -12.51 -1.76
N LEU A 84 -10.16 -12.09 -0.58
CA LEU A 84 -11.51 -12.27 -0.07
C LEU A 84 -12.49 -11.17 -0.48
N LEU A 85 -12.04 -10.12 -1.19
CA LEU A 85 -12.92 -9.07 -1.67
C LEU A 85 -13.98 -9.64 -2.63
N PRO A 86 -15.28 -9.41 -2.38
CA PRO A 86 -16.36 -9.88 -3.26
C PRO A 86 -16.23 -9.37 -4.70
N GLU A 87 -15.70 -8.17 -4.88
CA GLU A 87 -15.46 -7.51 -6.17
C GLU A 87 -14.43 -8.26 -7.02
N ARG A 88 -13.57 -9.06 -6.40
CA ARG A 88 -12.52 -9.85 -7.06
C ARG A 88 -13.02 -11.19 -7.60
N LYS A 89 -14.33 -11.44 -7.54
CA LYS A 89 -14.94 -12.70 -7.96
C LYS A 89 -14.65 -12.97 -9.45
N GLY A 90 -13.87 -14.01 -9.71
CA GLY A 90 -13.52 -14.45 -11.06
C GLY A 90 -12.09 -14.12 -11.48
N SER A 91 -11.37 -13.30 -10.72
CA SER A 91 -9.93 -13.11 -10.89
C SER A 91 -9.20 -14.43 -10.62
N LEU A 92 -8.25 -14.76 -11.49
CA LEU A 92 -7.31 -15.86 -11.36
C LEU A 92 -6.01 -15.41 -10.68
N GLY A 93 -5.81 -14.10 -10.51
CA GLY A 93 -4.61 -13.54 -9.89
C GLY A 93 -4.39 -14.12 -8.50
N THR A 94 -3.21 -14.66 -8.25
CA THR A 94 -2.79 -15.12 -6.92
C THR A 94 -1.56 -14.38 -6.41
N HIS A 95 -0.84 -13.70 -7.31
CA HIS A 95 0.37 -12.96 -7.02
C HIS A 95 0.39 -11.65 -7.79
N GLU A 96 1.31 -10.78 -7.38
CA GLU A 96 1.70 -9.60 -8.11
C GLU A 96 3.16 -9.73 -8.51
N LEU A 97 3.41 -9.58 -9.81
CA LEU A 97 4.75 -9.40 -10.34
C LEU A 97 5.13 -7.93 -10.16
N VAL A 98 6.06 -7.68 -9.27
CA VAL A 98 6.53 -6.35 -8.90
C VAL A 98 7.90 -6.10 -9.51
N PHE A 99 8.07 -5.06 -10.31
CA PHE A 99 9.36 -4.74 -10.91
C PHE A 99 9.58 -3.24 -11.10
N SER A 100 10.84 -2.83 -11.09
CA SER A 100 11.24 -1.41 -11.21
C SER A 100 11.20 -0.96 -12.68
N ALA A 101 10.27 -0.06 -13.02
CA ALA A 101 10.13 0.53 -14.33
C ALA A 101 10.78 1.91 -14.41
N LYS A 102 11.65 2.10 -15.39
CA LYS A 102 12.31 3.38 -15.73
C LYS A 102 11.55 4.02 -16.89
N LEU A 103 10.91 5.16 -16.62
CA LEU A 103 10.05 5.85 -17.57
C LEU A 103 10.65 7.20 -17.95
N PRO A 104 10.74 7.54 -19.25
CA PRO A 104 11.20 8.86 -19.70
C PRO A 104 10.20 9.96 -19.35
N ALA A 105 10.63 11.22 -19.38
CA ALA A 105 9.74 12.37 -19.20
C ALA A 105 8.68 12.44 -20.30
N LEU A 106 7.41 12.64 -19.94
CA LEU A 106 6.27 12.71 -20.88
C LEU A 106 6.24 11.59 -21.92
N GLY A 107 6.67 10.39 -21.53
CA GLY A 107 6.84 9.28 -22.45
C GLY A 107 6.46 7.95 -21.83
N PHE A 108 6.58 6.89 -22.60
CA PHE A 108 6.25 5.54 -22.18
C PHE A 108 7.42 4.59 -22.38
N THR A 109 7.41 3.50 -21.63
CA THR A 109 8.27 2.33 -21.84
C THR A 109 7.37 1.10 -21.87
N THR A 110 7.63 0.19 -22.81
CA THR A 110 6.94 -1.10 -22.87
C THR A 110 7.84 -2.19 -22.29
N TYR A 111 7.25 -3.00 -21.41
CA TYR A 111 7.86 -4.16 -20.79
C TYR A 111 7.18 -5.43 -21.31
N PHE A 112 7.94 -6.50 -21.51
CA PHE A 112 7.42 -7.78 -21.96
C PHE A 112 7.50 -8.77 -20.81
N VAL A 113 6.34 -9.15 -20.29
CA VAL A 113 6.20 -10.13 -19.20
C VAL A 113 5.97 -11.50 -19.82
N GLU A 114 6.82 -12.46 -19.48
CA GLU A 114 6.77 -13.83 -19.99
C GLU A 114 6.72 -14.84 -18.86
N LYS A 115 5.67 -15.64 -18.84
CA LYS A 115 5.51 -16.79 -17.94
C LYS A 115 6.25 -17.98 -18.52
N HIS A 116 7.24 -18.49 -17.79
CA HIS A 116 7.96 -19.69 -18.18
C HIS A 116 7.28 -20.93 -17.61
N LYS A 117 7.10 -21.94 -18.48
CA LYS A 117 6.73 -23.28 -18.03
C LYS A 117 7.92 -23.88 -17.33
N VAL A 118 7.77 -24.17 -16.05
CA VAL A 118 8.82 -24.81 -15.24
C VAL A 118 9.07 -26.21 -15.82
N ILE A 119 10.20 -26.37 -16.51
CA ILE A 119 10.79 -27.69 -16.76
C ILE A 119 11.69 -27.94 -15.55
N PHE A 120 11.46 -29.03 -14.82
CA PHE A 120 12.11 -29.40 -13.55
C PHE A 120 13.66 -29.51 -13.58
N LYS A 121 14.34 -29.00 -14.60
CA LYS A 121 15.81 -28.98 -14.73
C LYS A 121 16.47 -27.63 -14.39
N ASP A 122 15.72 -26.53 -14.36
CA ASP A 122 16.29 -25.17 -14.21
C ASP A 122 15.89 -24.49 -12.89
N LEU A 123 15.67 -25.27 -11.82
CA LEU A 123 15.52 -24.68 -10.48
C LEU A 123 16.90 -24.25 -9.96
N ASP A 124 17.40 -23.12 -10.49
CA ASP A 124 18.23 -22.26 -9.65
C ASP A 124 17.34 -21.82 -8.47
N PRO A 125 17.79 -21.97 -7.22
CA PRO A 125 17.05 -21.53 -6.04
C PRO A 125 17.18 -20.00 -5.93
N LEU A 126 16.60 -19.26 -6.87
CA LEU A 126 16.56 -17.80 -6.85
C LEU A 126 15.14 -17.32 -6.61
N MET A 127 14.56 -17.77 -5.51
CA MET A 127 13.45 -17.10 -4.82
C MET A 127 13.46 -17.70 -3.42
N ASP A 128 14.27 -17.11 -2.55
CA ASP A 128 14.21 -17.38 -1.11
C ASP A 128 12.90 -16.75 -0.60
N VAL A 129 11.76 -17.38 -0.95
CA VAL A 129 10.47 -17.07 -0.35
C VAL A 129 10.54 -17.59 1.07
N LEU A 130 11.17 -16.82 1.95
CA LEU A 130 11.00 -16.99 3.37
C LEU A 130 9.58 -16.51 3.71
N THR A 131 8.59 -17.38 3.49
CA THR A 131 7.36 -17.36 4.31
C THR A 131 7.79 -17.78 5.70
N GLY A 132 8.41 -16.85 6.43
CA GLY A 132 8.93 -17.15 7.75
C GLY A 132 7.78 -17.52 8.67
N GLU A 133 7.93 -18.63 9.39
CA GLU A 133 7.10 -18.94 10.55
C GLU A 133 7.11 -17.76 11.54
N ARG A 134 6.07 -17.65 12.37
CA ARG A 134 6.00 -16.64 13.44
C ARG A 134 7.17 -16.81 14.39
N THR A 135 8.23 -16.05 14.18
CA THR A 135 9.37 -16.00 15.10
C THR A 135 9.11 -14.95 16.16
N ALA A 136 9.48 -15.22 17.41
CA ALA A 136 9.46 -14.21 18.46
C ALA A 136 10.48 -13.07 18.20
N ASP A 137 11.41 -13.27 17.28
CA ASP A 137 12.42 -12.29 16.90
C ASP A 137 11.84 -11.14 16.08
N ASN A 138 12.33 -9.93 16.36
CA ASN A 138 11.97 -8.73 15.61
C ASN A 138 12.31 -8.87 14.12
N ILE A 139 11.44 -8.32 13.28
CA ILE A 139 11.55 -8.27 11.83
C ILE A 139 12.22 -6.96 11.45
N GLU A 140 13.23 -7.01 10.59
CA GLU A 140 13.84 -5.83 9.98
C GLU A 140 13.38 -5.69 8.52
N MET A 141 12.84 -4.53 8.18
CA MET A 141 12.44 -4.16 6.82
C MET A 141 13.27 -2.97 6.36
N LYS A 142 14.08 -3.15 5.32
CA LYS A 142 15.01 -2.11 4.86
C LYS A 142 14.37 -1.22 3.81
N GLY A 143 14.67 0.08 3.89
CA GLY A 143 14.52 1.05 2.82
C GLY A 143 15.89 1.60 2.43
N LYS A 144 15.91 2.60 1.55
CA LYS A 144 17.16 3.18 1.04
C LYS A 144 17.97 3.92 2.10
N SER A 145 17.31 4.77 2.89
CA SER A 145 17.97 5.56 3.95
C SER A 145 17.47 5.21 5.36
N PHE A 146 16.73 4.10 5.50
CA PHE A 146 16.13 3.71 6.78
C PHE A 146 16.04 2.20 6.98
N THR A 147 15.97 1.77 8.24
CA THR A 147 15.59 0.40 8.63
C THR A 147 14.42 0.47 9.58
N LEU A 148 13.32 -0.19 9.25
CA LEU A 148 12.13 -0.32 10.08
C LEU A 148 12.25 -1.61 10.91
N GLN A 149 12.14 -1.49 12.23
CA GLN A 149 12.02 -2.63 13.14
C GLN A 149 10.56 -2.87 13.52
N VAL A 150 10.14 -4.11 13.39
CA VAL A 150 8.77 -4.56 13.57
C VAL A 150 8.74 -5.74 14.54
N ASP A 151 7.74 -5.79 15.41
CA ASP A 151 7.51 -6.91 16.32
C ASP A 151 7.18 -8.19 15.54
N GLY A 152 7.96 -9.26 15.76
CA GLY A 152 7.81 -10.53 15.02
C GLY A 152 6.53 -11.31 15.32
N THR A 153 5.85 -11.01 16.43
CA THR A 153 4.65 -11.74 16.86
C THR A 153 3.38 -11.04 16.39
N THR A 154 3.33 -9.73 16.54
CA THR A 154 2.15 -8.88 16.30
C THR A 154 2.22 -8.17 14.96
N GLY A 155 3.42 -8.00 14.41
CA GLY A 155 3.67 -7.16 13.25
C GLY A 155 3.66 -5.67 13.59
N ALA A 156 3.60 -5.25 14.86
CA ALA A 156 3.58 -3.84 15.23
C ALA A 156 4.88 -3.12 14.88
N LEU A 157 4.78 -1.91 14.33
CA LEU A 157 5.95 -1.05 14.13
C LEU A 157 6.49 -0.61 15.50
N GLN A 158 7.81 -0.72 15.68
CA GLN A 158 8.46 -0.36 16.94
C GLN A 158 9.36 0.86 16.79
N THR A 159 10.34 0.78 15.88
CA THR A 159 11.33 1.83 15.67
C THR A 159 11.68 1.98 14.20
N ILE A 160 12.04 3.21 13.81
CA ILE A 160 12.67 3.49 12.53
C ILE A 160 14.09 4.00 12.80
N THR A 161 15.07 3.41 12.12
CA THR A 161 16.46 3.87 12.17
C THR A 161 16.72 4.76 10.96
N LEU A 162 17.02 6.03 11.17
CA LEU A 162 17.35 7.03 10.14
C LEU A 162 18.77 7.54 10.41
N ASN A 163 19.66 7.47 9.41
CA ASN A 163 21.06 7.94 9.55
C ASN A 163 21.78 7.36 10.79
N GLY A 164 21.47 6.12 11.17
CA GLY A 164 22.03 5.45 12.36
C GLY A 164 21.39 5.82 13.70
N GLN A 165 20.44 6.76 13.72
CA GLN A 165 19.67 7.12 14.91
C GLN A 165 18.34 6.38 14.94
N LYS A 166 17.97 5.85 16.11
CA LYS A 166 16.70 5.15 16.31
C LYS A 166 15.64 6.12 16.84
N HIS A 167 14.49 6.11 16.19
CA HIS A 167 13.31 6.87 16.59
C HIS A 167 12.14 5.94 16.84
N ARG A 168 11.31 6.25 17.83
CA ARG A 168 10.05 5.51 18.02
C ARG A 168 9.14 5.78 16.84
N LEU A 169 8.59 4.72 16.26
CA LEU A 169 7.54 4.82 15.25
C LEU A 169 6.55 3.68 15.47
N ASN A 170 5.36 4.03 15.93
CA ASN A 170 4.23 3.12 16.05
C ASN A 170 3.12 3.54 15.08
N GLN A 171 2.34 2.57 14.62
CA GLN A 171 1.12 2.80 13.85
C GLN A 171 0.04 1.85 14.35
N SER A 172 -1.16 2.40 14.56
CA SER A 172 -2.34 1.64 14.99
C SER A 172 -3.61 2.15 14.31
N PHE A 173 -4.62 1.29 14.22
CA PHE A 173 -5.99 1.72 13.95
C PHE A 173 -6.74 1.96 15.24
N LYS A 174 -7.49 3.05 15.28
CA LYS A 174 -8.42 3.41 16.35
C LYS A 174 -9.76 3.80 15.75
N TRP A 175 -10.75 4.03 16.57
CA TRP A 175 -12.05 4.51 16.11
C TRP A 175 -12.73 5.41 17.11
N TYR A 176 -13.51 6.36 16.62
CA TYR A 176 -14.44 7.15 17.43
C TYR A 176 -15.85 6.58 17.32
N ILE A 177 -16.61 6.65 18.42
CA ILE A 177 -18.05 6.46 18.37
C ILE A 177 -18.66 7.71 17.76
N SER A 178 -19.48 7.56 16.73
CA SER A 178 -20.34 8.64 16.24
C SER A 178 -21.49 8.86 17.19
N ILE A 179 -21.65 10.09 17.70
CA ILE A 179 -22.88 10.49 18.41
C ILE A 179 -24.04 10.45 17.40
N GLY A 180 -25.15 9.83 17.79
CA GLY A 180 -26.38 9.84 17.00
C GLY A 180 -27.63 9.74 17.87
N ASN A 181 -28.63 10.57 17.60
CA ASN A 181 -29.93 10.61 18.27
C ASN A 181 -29.85 10.78 19.80
N GLN A 182 -28.85 11.51 20.31
CA GLN A 182 -28.73 11.82 21.73
C GLN A 182 -29.30 13.20 22.05
N THR A 183 -30.30 13.27 22.93
CA THR A 183 -30.97 14.53 23.30
C THR A 183 -29.98 15.56 23.84
N GLY A 184 -29.92 16.74 23.21
CA GLY A 184 -29.07 17.85 23.64
C GLY A 184 -27.64 17.81 23.10
N LEU A 185 -27.32 16.85 22.23
CA LEU A 185 -26.04 16.75 21.54
C LEU A 185 -26.22 16.92 20.02
N GLU A 186 -25.18 17.42 19.38
CA GLU A 186 -25.09 17.46 17.93
C GLU A 186 -24.66 16.07 17.41
N ASP A 187 -25.37 15.59 16.38
CA ASP A 187 -25.14 14.28 15.79
C ASP A 187 -23.99 14.30 14.77
N SER A 188 -23.20 13.22 14.74
CA SER A 188 -22.21 12.98 13.70
C SER A 188 -22.92 12.57 12.40
N GLY A 189 -22.33 12.89 11.26
CA GLY A 189 -22.90 12.56 9.95
C GLY A 189 -22.00 12.97 8.79
N SER A 190 -22.56 13.07 7.58
CA SER A 190 -21.78 13.33 6.37
C SER A 190 -20.98 14.64 6.37
N TYR A 191 -21.38 15.62 7.19
CA TYR A 191 -20.76 16.95 7.26
C TYR A 191 -20.18 17.28 8.64
N HIS A 192 -20.63 16.60 9.67
CA HIS A 192 -20.31 16.91 11.06
C HIS A 192 -19.56 15.73 11.65
N PHE A 193 -18.36 15.98 12.17
CA PHE A 193 -17.62 15.00 12.95
C PHE A 193 -17.87 15.25 14.44
N CYS A 194 -18.68 14.39 15.07
CA CYS A 194 -19.11 14.52 16.46
C CYS A 194 -18.81 13.25 17.25
N PRO A 195 -17.56 13.06 17.69
CA PRO A 195 -17.16 11.86 18.42
C PRO A 195 -17.69 11.87 19.86
N ASP A 196 -18.14 10.71 20.34
CA ASP A 196 -18.43 10.47 21.75
C ASP A 196 -17.13 10.12 22.50
N GLY A 197 -16.44 11.18 22.95
CA GLY A 197 -15.20 11.07 23.72
C GLY A 197 -13.96 10.80 22.86
N ASN A 198 -12.96 10.15 23.47
CA ASN A 198 -11.67 9.86 22.84
C ASN A 198 -11.74 8.62 21.93
N ALA A 199 -10.77 8.51 21.01
CA ALA A 199 -10.61 7.33 20.17
C ALA A 199 -10.38 6.08 21.02
N ARG A 200 -10.99 4.97 20.60
CA ARG A 200 -10.84 3.65 21.20
C ARG A 200 -9.90 2.80 20.37
N ASP A 201 -9.06 2.03 21.03
CA ASP A 201 -8.16 1.07 20.38
C ASP A 201 -8.95 -0.16 19.89
N TYR A 202 -8.50 -0.75 18.78
CA TYR A 202 -8.96 -2.08 18.33
C TYR A 202 -8.26 -3.25 19.04
N GLY A 203 -7.36 -2.94 19.98
CA GLY A 203 -6.49 -3.92 20.61
C GLY A 203 -5.24 -4.19 19.79
N GLN A 204 -4.58 -5.30 20.09
CA GLN A 204 -3.33 -5.70 19.45
C GLN A 204 -3.59 -6.39 18.12
N GLN A 205 -2.95 -5.89 17.06
CA GLN A 205 -2.98 -6.51 15.74
C GLN A 205 -2.25 -7.85 15.70
N ARG A 206 -2.54 -8.61 14.64
CA ARG A 206 -1.93 -9.91 14.36
C ARG A 206 -1.10 -9.84 13.09
N LEU A 207 0.08 -10.44 13.13
CA LEU A 207 0.85 -10.73 11.93
C LEU A 207 0.23 -11.91 11.19
N ILE A 208 -0.22 -11.66 9.96
CA ILE A 208 -0.82 -12.67 9.07
C ILE A 208 0.25 -13.33 8.22
N SER A 209 1.07 -12.52 7.53
CA SER A 209 2.19 -13.03 6.75
C SER A 209 3.29 -11.99 6.61
N ARG A 210 4.48 -12.48 6.28
CA ARG A 210 5.64 -11.67 5.91
C ARG A 210 6.23 -12.30 4.65
N HIS A 211 6.61 -11.46 3.70
CA HIS A 211 7.27 -11.87 2.47
C HIS A 211 8.47 -10.96 2.23
N THR A 212 9.63 -11.56 1.97
CA THR A 212 10.79 -10.85 1.43
C THR A 212 11.10 -11.48 0.08
N SER A 213 11.21 -10.66 -0.96
CA SER A 213 11.54 -11.11 -2.30
C SER A 213 12.39 -10.04 -2.98
N GLY A 214 13.64 -10.37 -3.29
CA GLY A 214 14.61 -9.40 -3.80
C GLY A 214 14.79 -8.23 -2.84
N ALA A 215 14.64 -7.01 -3.35
CA ALA A 215 14.75 -5.76 -2.60
C ALA A 215 13.43 -5.27 -1.98
N VAL A 216 12.40 -6.13 -1.91
CA VAL A 216 11.06 -5.79 -1.41
C VAL A 216 10.76 -6.59 -0.15
N HIS A 217 10.32 -5.87 0.88
CA HIS A 217 9.78 -6.45 2.11
C HIS A 217 8.30 -6.11 2.22
N GLU A 218 7.49 -7.10 2.54
CA GLU A 218 6.05 -6.96 2.75
C GLU A 218 5.63 -7.63 4.06
N LEU A 219 4.74 -6.95 4.79
CA LEU A 219 4.12 -7.41 6.02
C LEU A 219 2.61 -7.25 5.92
N ASN A 220 1.85 -8.33 6.12
CA ASN A 220 0.39 -8.30 6.16
C ASN A 220 -0.09 -8.40 7.62
N GLN A 221 -0.85 -7.39 8.05
CA GLN A 221 -1.39 -7.24 9.40
C GLN A 221 -2.91 -7.31 9.38
N GLN A 222 -3.49 -7.85 10.45
CA GLN A 222 -4.92 -7.83 10.72
C GLN A 222 -5.18 -7.17 12.06
N PHE A 223 -5.98 -6.11 12.07
CA PHE A 223 -6.39 -5.39 13.29
C PHE A 223 -7.74 -5.89 13.80
N THR A 224 -8.65 -6.19 12.86
CA THR A 224 -9.96 -6.81 13.12
C THR A 224 -10.36 -7.65 11.92
N ASP A 225 -11.49 -8.35 11.98
CA ASP A 225 -12.03 -9.11 10.85
C ASP A 225 -12.37 -8.25 9.62
N TYR A 226 -12.42 -6.92 9.76
CA TYR A 226 -12.74 -5.97 8.68
C TYR A 226 -11.67 -4.88 8.49
N ILE A 227 -10.51 -4.97 9.15
CA ILE A 227 -9.40 -4.02 9.00
C ILE A 227 -8.10 -4.81 8.81
N HIS A 228 -7.57 -4.73 7.60
CA HIS A 228 -6.32 -5.34 7.20
C HIS A 228 -5.39 -4.28 6.62
N GLN A 229 -4.09 -4.46 6.81
CA GLN A 229 -3.07 -3.54 6.31
C GLN A 229 -1.89 -4.32 5.75
N THR A 230 -1.35 -3.86 4.64
CA THR A 230 -0.06 -4.27 4.12
C THR A 230 0.94 -3.14 4.28
N VAL A 231 2.09 -3.43 4.89
CA VAL A 231 3.23 -2.51 5.02
C VAL A 231 4.33 -2.97 4.09
N ARG A 232 4.85 -2.08 3.25
CA ARG A 232 5.91 -2.41 2.28
C ARG A 232 7.09 -1.45 2.35
N THR A 233 8.29 -2.00 2.16
CA THR A 233 9.50 -1.22 1.94
C THR A 233 10.25 -1.73 0.71
N TYR A 234 10.96 -0.82 0.07
CA TYR A 234 11.82 -1.09 -1.08
C TYR A 234 13.22 -0.59 -0.74
N GLU A 235 14.25 -1.43 -0.91
CA GLU A 235 15.62 -1.07 -0.51
C GLU A 235 16.20 0.11 -1.32
N ASP A 236 15.58 0.51 -2.44
CA ASP A 236 15.96 1.68 -3.24
C ASP A 236 15.03 2.92 -3.06
N ARG A 237 14.07 2.87 -2.12
CA ARG A 237 13.12 3.97 -1.82
C ARG A 237 13.25 4.51 -0.39
N ASP A 238 12.96 5.80 -0.27
CA ASP A 238 13.01 6.57 0.98
C ASP A 238 11.61 6.76 1.60
N TYR A 239 10.69 5.82 1.35
CA TYR A 239 9.35 5.81 1.92
C TYR A 239 8.92 4.40 2.35
N ILE A 240 7.93 4.32 3.24
CA ILE A 240 7.21 3.10 3.61
C ILE A 240 5.81 3.21 3.01
N GLU A 241 5.33 2.18 2.32
CA GLU A 241 3.95 2.14 1.84
C GLU A 241 3.06 1.48 2.88
N PHE A 242 1.94 2.13 3.20
CA PHE A 242 0.86 1.59 4.00
C PHE A 242 -0.36 1.50 3.10
N ASP A 243 -0.84 0.28 2.89
CA ASP A 243 -1.99 -0.04 2.05
C ASP A 243 -3.01 -0.77 2.92
N TRP A 244 -4.29 -0.44 2.83
CA TRP A 244 -5.28 -0.94 3.78
C TRP A 244 -6.60 -1.31 3.12
N THR A 245 -7.23 -2.33 3.67
CA THR A 245 -8.61 -2.73 3.37
C THR A 245 -9.44 -2.56 4.61
N VAL A 246 -10.43 -1.66 4.55
CA VAL A 246 -11.35 -1.38 5.66
C VAL A 246 -12.78 -1.62 5.19
N GLY A 247 -13.44 -2.58 5.81
CA GLY A 247 -14.86 -2.82 5.64
C GLY A 247 -15.23 -4.29 5.41
N PRO A 248 -16.55 -4.59 5.40
CA PRO A 248 -17.64 -3.67 5.76
C PRO A 248 -17.60 -3.32 7.25
N ILE A 249 -17.82 -2.03 7.59
CA ILE A 249 -17.83 -1.58 8.99
C ILE A 249 -19.06 -2.18 9.69
N PRO A 250 -18.90 -2.91 10.80
CA PRO A 250 -20.01 -3.61 11.44
C PRO A 250 -20.98 -2.62 12.10
N MET A 251 -22.27 -2.77 11.75
CA MET A 251 -23.36 -1.92 12.25
C MET A 251 -24.43 -2.69 13.05
N ALA A 252 -24.19 -3.96 13.39
CA ALA A 252 -25.14 -4.79 14.13
C ALA A 252 -25.43 -4.25 15.54
N ASP A 253 -24.45 -3.61 16.17
CA ASP A 253 -24.56 -2.93 17.47
C ASP A 253 -25.26 -1.56 17.38
N LYS A 254 -25.56 -1.07 16.18
CA LYS A 254 -26.11 0.25 15.88
C LYS A 254 -25.22 1.41 16.38
N ILE A 255 -23.92 1.17 16.51
CA ILE A 255 -22.93 2.18 16.90
C ILE A 255 -22.17 2.61 15.64
N GLY A 256 -22.29 3.88 15.26
CA GLY A 256 -21.48 4.46 14.20
C GLY A 256 -20.00 4.49 14.59
N LYS A 257 -19.12 4.12 13.65
CA LYS A 257 -17.68 3.98 13.89
C LYS A 257 -16.91 4.80 12.87
N GLU A 258 -16.08 5.70 13.36
CA GLU A 258 -15.22 6.55 12.53
C GLU A 258 -13.77 6.12 12.73
N ILE A 259 -13.27 5.35 11.76
CA ILE A 259 -12.00 4.65 11.85
C ILE A 259 -10.87 5.60 11.48
N VAL A 260 -9.79 5.57 12.25
CA VAL A 260 -8.61 6.40 12.05
C VAL A 260 -7.35 5.54 12.10
N THR A 261 -6.37 5.86 11.25
CA THR A 261 -4.99 5.38 11.41
C THR A 261 -4.21 6.44 12.19
N GLN A 262 -3.50 6.02 13.22
CA GLN A 262 -2.72 6.90 14.09
C GLN A 262 -1.25 6.48 14.05
N PHE A 263 -0.40 7.44 13.71
CA PHE A 263 1.06 7.32 13.81
C PHE A 263 1.54 8.02 15.07
N GLU A 264 2.42 7.36 15.83
CA GLU A 264 3.01 7.89 17.06
C GLU A 264 4.52 7.85 16.96
N SER A 265 5.17 8.96 17.33
CA SER A 265 6.63 9.07 17.37
C SER A 265 7.12 9.72 18.66
N ASP A 266 8.42 9.94 18.75
CA ASP A 266 9.12 10.67 19.82
C ASP A 266 9.39 12.15 19.46
N LEU A 267 8.90 12.63 18.32
CA LEU A 267 9.06 14.02 17.88
C LEU A 267 8.44 15.02 18.85
N GLN A 268 9.19 16.05 19.20
CA GLN A 268 8.74 17.12 20.10
C GLN A 268 8.12 18.29 19.32
N THR A 269 6.89 18.07 18.83
CA THR A 269 6.24 18.99 17.88
C THR A 269 5.67 20.28 18.50
N ASP A 270 5.57 20.34 19.84
CA ASP A 270 4.82 21.37 20.56
C ASP A 270 3.41 21.55 19.97
N GLY A 271 2.73 20.47 19.57
CA GLY A 271 1.39 20.54 18.96
C GLY A 271 1.32 21.27 17.61
N VAL A 272 2.46 21.52 16.95
CA VAL A 272 2.53 22.09 15.60
C VAL A 272 2.52 20.97 14.58
N PHE A 273 1.70 21.13 13.55
CA PHE A 273 1.64 20.19 12.43
C PHE A 273 1.33 20.95 11.14
N TYR A 274 1.39 20.26 10.01
CA TYR A 274 1.23 20.86 8.69
C TYR A 274 0.27 20.04 7.86
N THR A 275 -0.62 20.70 7.14
CA THR A 275 -1.52 20.05 6.17
C THR A 275 -1.50 20.82 4.87
N ASP A 276 -1.74 20.13 3.76
CA ASP A 276 -1.88 20.79 2.48
C ASP A 276 -3.18 21.62 2.37
N SER A 277 -3.21 22.51 1.37
CA SER A 277 -4.43 23.11 0.83
C SER A 277 -4.57 22.68 -0.62
N ASN A 278 -5.52 21.79 -0.88
CA ASN A 278 -5.85 21.28 -2.22
C ASN A 278 -4.63 20.70 -2.96
N GLY A 279 -3.76 20.01 -2.22
CA GLY A 279 -2.55 19.39 -2.72
C GLY A 279 -1.42 20.35 -3.10
N ARG A 280 -1.53 21.64 -2.72
CA ARG A 280 -0.56 22.68 -3.10
C ARG A 280 0.20 23.22 -1.89
N GLN A 281 -0.30 24.28 -1.28
CA GLN A 281 0.42 24.99 -0.22
C GLN A 281 0.38 24.20 1.08
N THR A 282 1.53 24.04 1.72
CA THR A 282 1.62 23.52 3.09
C THR A 282 1.25 24.62 4.08
N ILE A 283 0.22 24.39 4.90
CA ILE A 283 -0.27 25.32 5.91
C ILE A 283 0.15 24.84 7.29
N ARG A 284 0.77 25.73 8.07
CA ARG A 284 1.08 25.50 9.48
C ARG A 284 -0.19 25.53 10.33
N ARG A 285 -0.37 24.50 11.14
CA ARG A 285 -1.44 24.33 12.13
C ARG A 285 -0.85 24.26 13.53
N LYS A 286 -1.64 24.62 14.54
CA LYS A 286 -1.29 24.48 15.96
C LYS A 286 -2.51 23.91 16.66
N TYR A 287 -2.33 22.78 17.34
CA TYR A 287 -3.35 22.19 18.19
C TYR A 287 -3.80 23.22 19.22
N ASN A 288 -5.11 23.41 19.34
CA ASN A 288 -5.70 24.36 20.26
C ASN A 288 -6.70 23.66 21.20
N PRO A 289 -6.35 23.45 22.48
CA PRO A 289 -7.22 22.81 23.44
C PRO A 289 -8.39 23.69 23.93
N ASN A 290 -8.37 24.98 23.61
CA ASN A 290 -9.39 25.93 24.04
C ASN A 290 -10.52 26.08 23.04
N ILE A 291 -10.31 25.68 21.78
CA ILE A 291 -11.37 25.67 20.77
C ILE A 291 -12.06 24.31 20.83
N LYS A 292 -13.37 24.37 21.00
CA LYS A 292 -14.22 23.20 21.11
C LYS A 292 -15.21 23.23 19.97
N GLY A 293 -15.34 22.10 19.30
CA GLY A 293 -16.32 21.89 18.23
C GLY A 293 -17.57 21.22 18.78
N CYS A 294 -18.12 20.33 17.96
CA CYS A 294 -19.28 19.53 18.27
C CYS A 294 -19.22 18.95 19.69
N THR A 295 -20.35 19.07 20.41
CA THR A 295 -20.52 18.55 21.78
C THR A 295 -19.42 18.95 22.77
N ASN A 296 -18.84 20.13 22.58
CA ASN A 296 -17.75 20.65 23.43
C ASN A 296 -16.45 19.81 23.33
N SER A 297 -16.26 19.08 22.23
CA SER A 297 -15.08 18.26 21.96
C SER A 297 -13.96 19.10 21.35
N VAL A 298 -12.78 19.05 21.97
CA VAL A 298 -11.55 19.65 21.41
C VAL A 298 -11.11 18.90 20.15
N ILE A 299 -11.45 17.61 20.04
CA ILE A 299 -11.01 16.74 18.95
C ILE A 299 -11.51 17.33 17.62
N THR A 300 -12.82 17.49 17.45
CA THR A 300 -13.44 17.96 16.19
C THR A 300 -12.83 19.24 15.65
N ALA A 301 -12.57 20.23 16.52
CA ALA A 301 -12.04 21.53 16.11
C ALA A 301 -10.59 21.48 15.59
N ASN A 302 -9.88 20.38 15.84
CA ASN A 302 -8.49 20.19 15.43
C ASN A 302 -8.34 19.22 14.25
N TRP A 303 -9.43 18.84 13.58
CA TRP A 303 -9.39 18.13 12.30
C TRP A 303 -9.30 19.08 11.11
N PHE A 304 -8.47 18.72 10.14
CA PHE A 304 -8.23 19.51 8.94
C PHE A 304 -8.22 18.62 7.71
N PRO A 305 -8.64 19.14 6.54
CA PRO A 305 -8.57 18.38 5.30
C PRO A 305 -7.12 18.09 4.92
N ILE A 306 -6.89 16.87 4.44
CA ILE A 306 -5.63 16.41 3.85
C ILE A 306 -5.98 15.85 2.47
N TYR A 307 -5.46 16.49 1.42
CA TYR A 307 -5.71 16.08 0.04
C TYR A 307 -4.53 15.31 -0.54
N SER A 308 -3.31 15.66 -0.15
CA SER A 308 -2.10 14.95 -0.60
C SER A 308 -1.05 14.73 0.49
N HIS A 309 -0.92 15.62 1.48
CA HIS A 309 0.10 15.47 2.49
C HIS A 309 -0.20 16.18 3.81
N ALA A 310 0.26 15.56 4.88
CA ALA A 310 0.42 16.16 6.19
C ALA A 310 1.77 15.79 6.77
N SER A 311 2.30 16.62 7.66
CA SER A 311 3.57 16.33 8.33
C SER A 311 3.62 16.91 9.73
N VAL A 312 4.43 16.27 10.56
CA VAL A 312 4.90 16.78 11.83
C VAL A 312 6.43 16.82 11.79
N LYS A 313 7.01 17.75 12.52
CA LYS A 313 8.47 17.88 12.69
C LYS A 313 8.74 18.53 14.04
N ASP A 314 9.92 18.29 14.58
CA ASP A 314 10.47 19.09 15.67
C ASP A 314 11.62 19.96 15.13
N GLU A 315 12.45 20.48 16.03
CA GLU A 315 13.56 21.37 15.68
C GLU A 315 14.81 20.62 15.18
N ASN A 316 14.86 19.28 15.28
CA ASN A 316 16.04 18.46 15.01
C ASN A 316 15.93 17.61 13.74
#